data_AF-A0A2A6JTJ1-F1
#
_entry.id   AF-A0A2A6JTJ1-F1
#
_cell.length_a   1.000
_cell.length_b   1.000
_cell.length_c   1.000
_cell.angle_alpha   90.00
_cell.angle_beta   90.00
_cell.angle_gamma   90.00
#
_symmetry.space_group_name_H-M   'P 1'
#
loop_
_entity.id
_entity.type
_entity.pdbx_description
1 polymer ?
#
loop_
_entity_poly.entity_id
_entity_poly.type
_entity_poly.pdbx_seq_one_letter_code
_entity_poly.pdbx_strand_id
1 'polypeptide(L)'
;MTPFMKEPCAHCPYRRDVRPFLRIERGYELAFLAQNKYNEFFCHKTLDHDDEEGETCIGEKSLICAGFLTLQINESGARVPNGFEPSILAYDNTHEMQEAYEDETDGCWVSPKWLEREKSR
;
A
#
# COMPACT_ATOMS: atom_id res chain seq x y z
N MET A 1 10.58 -17.03 6.40
CA MET A 1 10.40 -15.64 5.95
C MET A 1 9.08 -15.61 5.22
N THR A 2 8.14 -14.75 5.61
CA THR A 2 6.79 -14.70 5.04
C THR A 2 6.89 -14.34 3.55
N PRO A 3 6.21 -15.08 2.65
CA PRO A 3 6.28 -14.79 1.22
C PRO A 3 5.60 -13.45 0.92
N PHE A 4 6.07 -12.75 -0.12
CA PHE A 4 5.63 -11.40 -0.45
C PHE A 4 5.25 -11.26 -1.93
N MET A 5 4.37 -10.31 -2.21
CA MET A 5 4.09 -9.86 -3.56
C MET A 5 5.31 -9.15 -4.14
N LYS A 6 5.61 -9.37 -5.42
CA LYS A 6 6.71 -8.66 -6.11
C LYS A 6 6.37 -7.19 -6.40
N GLU A 7 5.10 -6.91 -6.68
CA GLU A 7 4.62 -5.58 -7.05
C GLU A 7 3.25 -5.31 -6.39
N PRO A 8 2.92 -4.04 -6.13
CA PRO A 8 1.62 -3.67 -5.60
C PRO A 8 0.52 -3.96 -6.63
N CYS A 9 -0.59 -4.53 -6.16
CA CYS A 9 -1.68 -4.91 -7.04
C CYS A 9 -2.47 -3.69 -7.59
N ALA A 10 -3.25 -3.90 -8.65
CA ALA A 10 -3.94 -2.84 -9.38
C ALA A 10 -4.76 -1.86 -8.51
N HIS A 11 -5.52 -2.35 -7.53
CA HIS A 11 -6.32 -1.55 -6.59
C HIS A 11 -5.70 -1.54 -5.19
N CYS A 12 -4.37 -1.38 -5.11
CA CYS A 12 -3.67 -1.33 -3.84
C CYS A 12 -3.86 0.07 -3.20
N PRO A 13 -4.26 0.16 -1.92
CA PRO A 13 -4.39 1.45 -1.24
C PRO A 13 -3.04 2.15 -1.02
N TYR A 14 -1.93 1.41 -1.13
CA TYR A 14 -0.57 1.94 -1.03
C TYR A 14 -0.01 2.42 -2.37
N ARG A 15 -0.77 2.31 -3.48
CA ARG A 15 -0.34 2.86 -4.77
C ARG A 15 -0.63 4.35 -4.81
N ARG A 16 0.39 5.13 -5.19
CA ARG A 16 0.25 6.58 -5.37
C ARG A 16 -0.34 6.96 -6.71
N ASP A 17 -0.27 6.07 -7.69
CA ASP A 17 -0.84 6.27 -9.02
C ASP A 17 -2.31 5.86 -9.14
N VAL A 18 -2.91 5.42 -8.04
CA VAL A 18 -4.34 5.08 -7.95
C VAL A 18 -5.02 6.14 -7.10
N ARG A 19 -6.15 6.65 -7.58
CA ARG A 19 -6.99 7.58 -6.82
C ARG A 19 -7.41 6.91 -5.50
N PRO A 20 -7.20 7.55 -4.34
CA PRO A 20 -7.66 7.06 -3.06
C PRO A 20 -9.15 6.72 -3.11
N PHE A 21 -9.51 5.55 -2.56
CA PHE A 21 -10.87 5.00 -2.67
C PHE A 21 -11.42 4.48 -1.34
N LEU A 22 -10.64 4.58 -0.27
CA LEU A 22 -11.07 4.28 1.10
C LEU A 22 -11.40 5.59 1.82
N ARG A 23 -12.13 5.48 2.92
CA ARG A 23 -12.36 6.63 3.82
C ARG A 23 -11.03 7.15 4.38
N ILE A 24 -10.95 8.44 4.69
CA ILE A 24 -9.71 9.07 5.20
C ILE A 24 -9.17 8.31 6.40
N GLU A 25 -10.05 7.98 7.35
CA GLU A 25 -9.65 7.31 8.59
C GLU A 25 -8.95 5.98 8.28
N ARG A 26 -9.43 5.25 7.27
CA ARG A 26 -8.82 4.02 6.82
C ARG A 26 -7.49 4.27 6.11
N GLY A 27 -7.39 5.32 5.28
CA GLY A 27 -6.12 5.74 4.66
C GLY A 27 -5.05 6.04 5.70
N TYR A 28 -5.42 6.78 6.75
CA TYR A 28 -4.52 7.11 7.87
C TYR A 28 -4.09 5.86 8.63
N GLU A 29 -5.01 4.98 9.01
CA GLU A 29 -4.70 3.72 9.67
C GLU A 29 -3.65 2.93 8.88
N LEU A 30 -3.85 2.81 7.56
CA LEU A 30 -2.94 2.08 6.68
C LEU A 30 -1.56 2.74 6.59
N ALA A 31 -1.50 4.07 6.57
CA ALA A 31 -0.24 4.81 6.61
C ALA A 31 0.49 4.57 7.94
N PHE A 32 -0.18 4.73 9.08
CA PHE A 32 0.40 4.50 10.40
C PHE A 32 0.87 3.05 10.61
N LEU A 33 0.15 2.06 10.04
CA LEU A 33 0.57 0.67 10.10
C LEU A 33 1.98 0.46 9.53
N ALA A 34 2.37 1.22 8.50
CA ALA A 34 3.67 1.08 7.85
C ALA A 34 4.84 1.67 8.67
N GLN A 35 4.57 2.52 9.68
CA GLN A 35 5.64 3.11 10.51
C GLN A 35 6.27 2.10 11.46
N ASN A 36 5.53 1.07 11.87
CA ASN A 36 6.05 0.02 12.74
C ASN A 36 6.56 -1.16 11.92
N LYS A 37 7.87 -1.42 11.99
CA LYS A 37 8.56 -2.53 11.30
C LYS A 37 8.09 -3.94 11.69
N TYR A 38 7.35 -4.08 12.78
CA TYR A 38 6.81 -5.37 13.23
C TYR A 38 5.38 -5.63 12.74
N ASN A 39 4.74 -4.64 12.10
CA ASN A 39 3.44 -4.83 11.51
C ASN A 39 3.56 -5.58 10.18
N GLU A 40 2.57 -6.40 9.91
CA GLU A 40 2.39 -7.09 8.64
C GLU A 40 1.07 -6.66 8.01
N PHE A 41 1.06 -6.52 6.68
CA PHE A 41 -0.15 -6.27 5.92
C PHE A 41 -0.18 -7.22 4.73
N PHE A 42 -1.20 -8.09 4.70
CA PHE A 42 -1.37 -9.09 3.66
C PHE A 42 -2.09 -8.49 2.46
N CYS A 43 -1.72 -8.92 1.26
CA CYS A 43 -2.36 -8.46 0.03
C CYS A 43 -3.80 -8.99 -0.01
N HIS A 44 -4.78 -8.08 -0.16
CA HIS A 44 -6.19 -8.44 -0.24
C HIS A 44 -6.53 -9.40 -1.39
N LYS A 45 -5.67 -9.54 -2.41
CA LYS A 45 -5.84 -10.50 -3.51
C LYS A 45 -5.38 -11.92 -3.18
N THR A 46 -4.65 -12.09 -2.09
CA THR A 46 -4.03 -13.35 -1.71
C THR A 46 -4.58 -13.92 -0.41
N LEU A 47 -5.45 -13.17 0.26
CA LEU A 47 -6.21 -13.67 1.40
C LEU A 47 -7.20 -14.72 0.89
N ASP A 48 -7.42 -15.74 1.71
CA ASP A 48 -8.46 -16.72 1.45
C ASP A 48 -9.81 -16.14 1.91
N HIS A 49 -10.87 -16.51 1.21
CA HIS A 49 -12.23 -16.14 1.56
C HIS A 49 -12.88 -17.34 2.24
N ASP A 50 -13.39 -17.15 3.46
CA ASP A 50 -14.22 -18.15 4.09
C ASP A 50 -15.63 -18.04 3.49
N ASP A 51 -16.02 -19.05 2.72
CA ASP A 51 -17.31 -19.11 2.03
C ASP A 51 -18.49 -19.19 3.01
N GLU A 52 -18.28 -19.53 4.28
CA GLU A 52 -19.34 -19.65 5.29
C GLU A 52 -19.67 -18.31 5.99
N GLU A 53 -18.66 -17.48 6.27
CA GLU A 53 -18.82 -16.22 7.01
C GLU A 53 -18.57 -14.96 6.17
N GLY A 54 -18.04 -15.10 4.95
CA GLY A 54 -17.69 -13.98 4.07
C GLY A 54 -16.51 -13.15 4.58
N GLU A 55 -15.83 -13.61 5.63
CA GLU A 55 -14.64 -12.97 6.18
C GLU A 55 -13.38 -13.40 5.41
N THR A 56 -12.42 -12.48 5.27
CA THR A 56 -11.11 -12.80 4.71
C THR A 56 -10.19 -13.34 5.79
N CYS A 57 -9.62 -14.51 5.61
CA CYS A 57 -8.70 -15.13 6.53
C CYS A 57 -7.27 -15.23 5.96
N ILE A 58 -6.29 -15.19 6.85
CA ILE A 58 -4.88 -15.37 6.47
C ILE A 58 -4.62 -16.87 6.35
N GLY A 59 -4.68 -17.41 5.14
CA GLY A 59 -4.29 -18.79 4.85
C GLY A 59 -2.84 -18.94 4.35
N GLU A 60 -2.48 -20.16 3.95
CA GLU A 60 -1.12 -20.54 3.53
C GLU A 60 -0.65 -19.79 2.27
N LYS A 61 -1.59 -19.31 1.45
CA LYS A 61 -1.31 -18.58 0.20
C LYS A 61 -1.24 -17.07 0.40
N SER A 62 -1.48 -16.58 1.61
CA SER A 62 -1.43 -15.16 1.93
C SER A 62 -0.02 -14.61 1.77
N LEU A 63 0.10 -13.56 0.95
CA LEU A 63 1.38 -12.90 0.68
C LEU A 63 1.39 -11.51 1.31
N ILE A 64 2.55 -11.09 1.83
CA ILE A 64 2.75 -9.71 2.28
C ILE A 64 2.61 -8.76 1.10
N CYS A 65 1.88 -7.66 1.31
CA CYS A 65 1.64 -6.64 0.30
C CYS A 65 2.93 -5.88 -0.05
N ALA A 66 3.27 -5.83 -1.33
CA ALA A 66 4.44 -5.12 -1.83
C ALA A 66 4.37 -3.60 -1.59
N GLY A 67 3.18 -3.01 -1.71
CA GLY A 67 2.99 -1.57 -1.50
C GLY A 67 3.20 -1.18 -0.04
N PHE A 68 2.65 -1.98 0.89
CA PHE A 68 2.89 -1.82 2.31
C PHE A 68 4.37 -1.99 2.65
N LEU A 69 5.00 -3.05 2.15
CA LEU A 69 6.40 -3.35 2.44
C LEU A 69 7.34 -2.26 1.91
N THR A 70 7.04 -1.70 0.73
CA THR A 70 7.77 -0.55 0.17
C THR A 70 7.68 0.66 1.09
N LEU A 71 6.46 1.06 1.48
CA LEU A 71 6.26 2.19 2.37
C LEU A 71 6.94 1.96 3.74
N GLN A 72 6.81 0.75 4.30
CA GLN A 72 7.41 0.39 5.58
C GLN A 72 8.95 0.44 5.55
N ILE A 73 9.56 -0.03 4.46
CA ILE A 73 11.03 0.05 4.27
C ILE A 73 11.48 1.51 4.25
N ASN A 74 10.78 2.36 3.50
CA ASN A 74 11.13 3.77 3.37
C ASN A 74 10.93 4.54 4.70
N GLU A 75 9.86 4.24 5.42
CA GLU A 75 9.47 4.92 6.66
C GLU A 75 10.27 4.47 7.88
N SER A 76 10.27 3.17 8.14
CA SER A 76 10.85 2.61 9.37
C SER A 76 12.34 2.31 9.23
N GLY A 77 12.90 2.42 8.02
CA GLY A 77 14.25 1.93 7.70
C GLY A 77 14.35 0.42 7.85
N ALA A 78 13.24 -0.31 7.71
CA ALA A 78 13.22 -1.76 7.82
C ALA A 78 14.17 -2.39 6.80
N ARG A 79 14.77 -3.53 7.18
CA ARG A 79 15.68 -4.26 6.29
C ARG A 79 14.88 -4.81 5.11
N VAL A 80 15.31 -4.46 3.89
CA VAL A 80 14.77 -5.00 2.65
C VAL A 80 14.92 -6.53 2.65
N PRO A 81 13.82 -7.30 2.52
CA PRO A 81 13.89 -8.75 2.38
C PRO A 81 14.68 -9.16 1.13
N ASN A 82 15.41 -10.28 1.21
CA ASN A 82 16.17 -10.78 0.06
C ASN A 82 15.25 -11.04 -1.14
N GLY A 83 15.58 -10.46 -2.29
CA GLY A 83 14.80 -10.60 -3.52
C GLY A 83 13.56 -9.71 -3.62
N PHE A 84 13.38 -8.77 -2.68
CA PHE A 84 12.38 -7.71 -2.79
C PHE A 84 13.01 -6.41 -3.29
N GLU A 85 12.32 -5.72 -4.18
CA GLU A 85 12.69 -4.39 -4.67
C GLU A 85 11.54 -3.42 -4.38
N PRO A 86 11.76 -2.33 -3.62
CA PRO A 86 10.74 -1.32 -3.37
C PRO A 86 10.15 -0.78 -4.68
N SER A 87 8.83 -0.76 -4.77
CA SER A 87 8.13 -0.39 -6.00
C SER A 87 7.92 1.12 -6.11
N ILE A 88 8.33 1.71 -7.24
CA ILE A 88 8.13 3.13 -7.57
C ILE A 88 6.65 3.57 -7.64
N LEU A 89 5.74 2.61 -7.74
CA LEU A 89 4.29 2.84 -7.77
C LEU A 89 3.69 3.06 -6.38
N ALA A 90 4.41 2.70 -5.31
CA ALA A 90 3.92 2.88 -3.95
C ALA A 90 4.21 4.30 -3.45
N TYR A 91 3.49 4.73 -2.40
CA TYR A 91 3.85 5.96 -1.68
C TYR A 91 5.26 5.86 -1.11
N ASP A 92 5.99 6.97 -1.15
CA ASP A 92 7.37 7.02 -0.64
C ASP A 92 7.40 7.20 0.87
N ASN A 93 6.41 7.90 1.44
CA ASN A 93 6.32 8.19 2.88
C ASN A 93 4.86 8.28 3.36
N THR A 94 4.62 8.19 4.68
CA THR A 94 3.27 8.18 5.26
C THR A 94 2.54 9.49 5.06
N HIS A 95 3.27 10.61 5.05
CA HIS A 95 2.68 11.93 4.88
C HIS A 95 2.08 12.09 3.48
N GLU A 96 2.82 11.67 2.44
CA GLU A 96 2.34 11.65 1.05
C GLU A 96 1.05 10.84 0.91
N MET A 97 0.98 9.67 1.58
CA MET A 97 -0.22 8.86 1.60
C MET A 97 -1.38 9.57 2.32
N GLN A 98 -1.14 10.18 3.48
CA GLN A 98 -2.18 10.89 4.26
C GLN A 98 -2.76 12.07 3.48
N GLU A 99 -1.89 12.93 2.92
CA GLU A 99 -2.29 14.07 2.09
C GLU A 99 -3.15 13.62 0.91
N ALA A 100 -2.79 12.53 0.24
CA ALA A 100 -3.59 12.03 -0.89
C ALA A 100 -5.04 11.66 -0.48
N TYR A 101 -5.22 11.06 0.70
CA TYR A 101 -6.56 10.70 1.21
C TYR A 101 -7.35 11.91 1.72
N GLU A 102 -6.68 12.92 2.28
CA GLU A 102 -7.28 14.21 2.65
C GLU A 102 -7.77 14.95 1.41
N ASP A 103 -6.89 15.15 0.42
CA ASP A 103 -7.17 15.86 -0.83
C ASP A 103 -8.36 15.23 -1.58
N GLU A 104 -8.46 13.90 -1.59
CA GLU A 104 -9.59 13.20 -2.20
C GLU A 104 -10.92 13.55 -1.54
N THR A 105 -10.94 13.64 -0.21
CA THR A 105 -12.19 13.89 0.54
C THR A 105 -12.65 15.33 0.40
N ASP A 106 -11.71 16.26 0.28
CA ASP A 106 -11.99 17.65 -0.04
C ASP A 106 -12.34 17.85 -1.53
N GLY A 107 -12.37 16.77 -2.33
CA GLY A 107 -12.66 16.80 -3.76
C GLY A 107 -11.54 17.46 -4.59
N CYS A 108 -10.37 17.65 -4.00
CA CYS A 108 -9.22 18.35 -4.56
C CYS A 108 -8.14 17.40 -5.09
N TRP A 109 -8.45 16.12 -5.33
CA TRP A 109 -7.44 15.15 -5.76
C TRP A 109 -6.65 15.64 -6.99
N VAL A 110 -5.39 15.98 -6.75
CA VAL A 110 -4.40 16.31 -7.75
C VAL A 110 -3.55 15.06 -7.96
N SER A 111 -3.53 14.54 -9.18
CA SER A 111 -2.62 13.44 -9.52
C SER A 111 -1.18 13.80 -9.10
N PRO A 112 -0.39 12.86 -8.56
CA PRO A 112 1.00 13.13 -8.19
C PRO A 112 1.76 13.81 -9.34
N LYS A 113 2.45 14.92 -9.05
CA LYS A 113 3.19 15.75 -10.05
C LYS A 113 4.18 14.97 -10.93
N TRP A 114 4.61 13.79 -10.49
CA TRP A 114 5.50 12.90 -11.24
C TRP A 114 4.78 12.17 -12.40
N LEU A 115 3.48 11.86 -12.26
CA LEU A 115 2.65 11.33 -13.36
C LEU A 115 2.48 12.35 -14.50
N GLU A 116 2.50 13.64 -14.19
CA GLU A 116 2.43 14.71 -15.18
C GLU A 116 3.74 14.86 -15.96
N ARG A 117 4.89 14.60 -15.30
CA ARG A 117 6.22 14.63 -15.95
C ARG A 117 6.43 13.50 -16.96
N GLU A 118 5.83 12.34 -16.75
CA GLU A 118 5.95 11.19 -17.67
C GLU A 118 5.08 11.34 -18.93
N LYS A 119 3.96 12.06 -18.87
CA LYS A 119 3.12 12.34 -20.05
C LYS A 119 3.72 13.36 -21.02
N SER A 120 4.82 14.01 -20.65
CA SER A 120 5.52 15.04 -21.43
C SER A 120 6.82 14.51 -22.09
N ARG A 121 7.02 13.18 -22.10
CA ARG A 121 8.08 12.47 -22.82
C ARG A 121 7.46 11.54 -23.86
#